data_AF-A0A673LNF0-F1
#
_entry.id   AF-A0A673LNF0-F1
#
_cell.length_a   1.000
_cell.length_b   1.000
_cell.length_c   1.000
_cell.angle_alpha   90.00
_cell.angle_beta   90.00
_cell.angle_gamma   90.00
#
_symmetry.space_group_name_H-M   'P 1'
#
loop_
_entity.id
_entity.type
_entity.pdbx_description
1 polymer ?
#
loop_
_entity_poly.entity_id
_entity_poly.type
_entity_poly.pdbx_seq_one_letter_code
_entity_poly.pdbx_strand_id
1 'polypeptide(L)'
;MASMFTRVLSGRNTAVIMAGLGAGTLVSSYFMPESGVSAGEKKKLYPPSADYPDLRKHNNCMASTLTPAIYGLLRDKLTPNNWSLDQCIQTGVDNPGHPFIKNVGMVAGDEENYEVFAEIFNPVIKDRHNGYDPTTMKHPTDLDSSKVKVPLVSPLGCLMRTMCCRRVCAQAAVFVGSVCHPPATRLH
;
A
#
# COMPACT_ATOMS: atom_id res chain seq x y z
N MET A 1 -48.37 -34.71 -12.59
CA MET A 1 -48.93 -34.81 -11.22
C MET A 1 -47.83 -34.46 -10.23
N ALA A 2 -48.19 -33.63 -9.26
CA ALA A 2 -47.33 -32.87 -8.37
C ALA A 2 -46.61 -33.70 -7.29
N SER A 3 -45.52 -33.14 -6.75
CA SER A 3 -45.26 -32.93 -5.29
C SER A 3 -43.76 -32.60 -5.12
N MET A 4 -43.36 -31.32 -4.96
CA MET A 4 -43.22 -30.51 -3.73
C MET A 4 -41.90 -30.71 -2.95
N PHE A 5 -41.15 -29.59 -2.83
CA PHE A 5 -40.35 -29.06 -1.71
C PHE A 5 -39.45 -30.03 -0.90
N THR A 6 -38.16 -29.76 -0.62
CA THR A 6 -37.64 -28.62 0.14
C THR A 6 -36.09 -28.60 0.08
N ARG A 7 -35.48 -27.42 -0.09
CA ARG A 7 -34.06 -27.16 0.22
C ARG A 7 -33.91 -26.91 1.72
N VAL A 8 -32.99 -27.60 2.40
CA VAL A 8 -32.53 -27.24 3.75
C VAL A 8 -31.03 -26.98 3.72
N LEU A 9 -30.67 -25.70 3.90
CA LEU A 9 -29.39 -25.25 4.41
C LEU A 9 -29.25 -25.72 5.86
N SER A 10 -28.10 -26.26 6.24
CA SER A 10 -27.68 -26.21 7.64
C SER A 10 -26.16 -26.29 7.75
N GLY A 11 -25.57 -25.16 8.13
CA GLY A 11 -24.18 -25.08 8.54
C GLY A 11 -23.95 -25.89 9.80
N ARG A 12 -22.74 -26.41 9.95
CA ARG A 12 -22.31 -27.06 11.19
C ARG A 12 -21.00 -26.42 11.64
N ASN A 13 -21.19 -25.43 12.50
CA ASN A 13 -20.24 -25.07 13.53
C ASN A 13 -19.98 -26.27 14.45
N THR A 14 -18.69 -26.47 14.74
CA THR A 14 -18.09 -26.84 16.04
C THR A 14 -18.87 -27.76 16.98
N ALA A 15 -18.35 -28.97 17.18
CA ALA A 15 -18.09 -29.57 18.51
C ALA A 15 -17.48 -30.97 18.30
N VAL A 16 -16.18 -31.12 18.54
CA VAL A 16 -15.57 -32.44 18.75
C VAL A 16 -15.14 -32.49 20.22
N ILE A 17 -15.88 -33.27 21.00
CA ILE A 17 -15.58 -33.63 22.38
C ILE A 17 -14.49 -34.70 22.36
N MET A 18 -13.35 -34.41 22.98
CA MET A 18 -12.29 -35.38 23.28
C MET A 18 -12.59 -36.08 24.61
N ALA A 19 -12.75 -37.40 24.58
CA ALA A 19 -12.57 -38.25 25.75
C ALA A 19 -12.22 -39.68 25.31
N GLY A 20 -10.93 -39.97 25.26
CA GLY A 20 -10.39 -41.30 25.02
C GLY A 20 -8.98 -41.40 25.60
N LEU A 21 -8.89 -41.86 26.85
CA LEU A 21 -7.65 -42.27 27.50
C LEU A 21 -7.11 -43.52 26.78
N GLY A 22 -5.94 -43.38 26.14
CA GLY A 22 -5.22 -44.48 25.51
C GLY A 22 -3.85 -44.02 25.03
N ALA A 23 -2.81 -44.71 25.48
CA ALA A 23 -1.42 -44.33 25.34
C ALA A 23 -0.98 -44.00 23.90
N GLY A 24 -0.25 -42.88 23.75
CA GLY A 24 0.65 -42.64 22.63
C GLY A 24 -0.01 -42.11 21.35
N THR A 25 -0.49 -40.87 21.35
CA THR A 25 -0.58 -40.08 20.11
C THR A 25 0.02 -38.70 20.36
N LEU A 26 1.03 -38.35 19.55
CA LEU A 26 1.66 -37.05 19.56
C LEU A 26 0.60 -36.03 19.14
N VAL A 27 0.17 -35.18 20.07
CA VAL A 27 -0.70 -34.04 19.77
C VAL A 27 0.09 -33.09 18.89
N SER A 28 -0.17 -33.15 17.58
CA SER A 28 0.24 -32.10 16.65
C SER A 28 -0.56 -30.85 17.02
N SER A 29 0.02 -30.01 17.87
CA SER A 29 -0.50 -28.68 18.14
C SER A 29 -0.54 -27.92 16.81
N TYR A 30 -1.74 -27.75 16.27
CA TYR A 30 -2.01 -26.73 15.27
C TYR A 30 -1.83 -25.37 15.95
N PHE A 31 -0.59 -24.91 15.99
CA PHE A 31 -0.27 -23.50 16.18
C PHE A 31 -0.83 -22.80 14.94
N MET A 32 -1.95 -22.09 15.09
CA MET A 32 -2.34 -21.09 14.11
C MET A 32 -1.29 -19.98 14.21
N PRO A 33 -0.52 -19.65 13.15
CA PRO A 33 0.31 -18.48 13.19
C PRO A 33 -0.61 -17.27 13.26
N GLU A 34 -0.39 -16.40 14.24
CA GLU A 34 -0.89 -15.03 14.19
C GLU A 34 -0.52 -14.43 12.84
N SER A 35 -1.41 -13.61 12.28
CA SER A 35 -1.16 -12.76 11.12
C SER A 35 -0.16 -11.66 11.49
N GLY A 36 1.08 -12.05 11.76
CA GLY A 36 2.24 -11.18 11.70
C GLY A 36 2.67 -11.10 10.24
N VAL A 37 2.71 -9.88 9.69
CA VAL A 37 3.36 -9.62 8.41
C VAL A 37 4.84 -9.96 8.57
N SER A 38 5.23 -11.20 8.26
CA SER A 38 6.62 -11.63 8.34
C SER A 38 7.33 -11.15 7.08
N ALA A 39 7.89 -9.95 7.16
CA ALA A 39 8.79 -9.42 6.15
C ALA A 39 10.02 -10.32 6.05
N GLY A 40 10.29 -10.85 4.86
CA GLY A 40 11.50 -11.65 4.63
C GLY A 40 12.74 -10.74 4.60
N GLU A 41 13.84 -11.17 5.19
CA GLU A 41 15.12 -10.46 5.10
C GLU A 41 16.04 -11.16 4.09
N LYS A 42 16.47 -10.46 3.05
CA LYS A 42 17.51 -10.95 2.12
C LYS A 42 18.75 -10.10 2.28
N LYS A 43 19.73 -10.64 3.01
CA LYS A 43 21.02 -9.99 3.21
C LYS A 43 21.80 -9.95 1.91
N LYS A 44 22.04 -8.76 1.38
CA LYS A 44 22.85 -8.56 0.18
C LYS A 44 24.35 -8.64 0.50
N LEU A 45 25.15 -8.91 -0.53
CA LEU A 45 26.60 -9.14 -0.41
C LEU A 45 27.39 -7.88 -0.04
N TYR A 46 26.99 -6.73 -0.58
CA TYR A 46 27.67 -5.45 -0.39
C TYR A 46 27.08 -4.66 0.80
N PRO A 47 27.88 -3.78 1.44
CA PRO A 47 27.37 -2.92 2.49
C PRO A 47 26.30 -1.96 1.95
N PRO A 48 25.33 -1.52 2.77
CA PRO A 48 24.25 -0.64 2.33
C PRO A 48 24.73 0.69 1.73
N SER A 49 25.89 1.20 2.17
CA SER A 49 26.47 2.44 1.64
C SER A 49 26.93 2.32 0.18
N ALA A 50 27.27 1.11 -0.30
CA ALA A 50 27.71 0.90 -1.68
C ALA A 50 26.54 0.92 -2.68
N ASP A 51 25.34 0.55 -2.23
CA ASP A 51 24.13 0.56 -3.05
C ASP A 51 23.32 1.86 -2.92
N TYR A 52 23.75 2.79 -2.07
CA TYR A 52 23.01 4.03 -1.84
C TYR A 52 22.99 4.90 -3.11
N PRO A 53 21.80 5.34 -3.59
CA PRO A 53 21.68 6.06 -4.84
C PRO A 53 22.27 7.48 -4.76
N ASP A 54 22.87 7.96 -5.85
CA ASP A 54 23.33 9.34 -5.98
C ASP A 54 22.16 10.28 -6.31
N LEU A 55 21.70 11.04 -5.30
CA LEU A 55 20.53 11.91 -5.38
C LEU A 55 20.87 13.40 -5.39
N ARG A 56 22.14 13.77 -5.62
CA ARG A 56 22.60 15.17 -5.53
C ARG A 56 21.93 16.13 -6.52
N LYS A 57 21.37 15.62 -7.62
CA LYS A 57 20.72 16.41 -8.68
C LYS A 57 19.21 16.23 -8.71
N HIS A 58 18.64 15.55 -7.72
CA HIS A 58 17.25 15.13 -7.73
C HIS A 58 16.38 16.07 -6.91
N ASN A 59 15.23 16.45 -7.48
CA ASN A 59 14.21 17.26 -6.83
C ASN A 59 12.89 16.48 -6.73
N ASN A 60 12.85 15.51 -5.83
CA ASN A 60 11.66 14.74 -5.51
C ASN A 60 11.50 14.58 -3.98
N CYS A 61 10.30 14.23 -3.53
CA CYS A 61 9.98 14.06 -2.10
C CYS A 61 10.83 12.94 -1.49
N MET A 62 10.95 11.81 -2.18
CA MET A 62 11.77 10.66 -1.74
C MET A 62 13.23 11.07 -1.46
N ALA A 63 13.87 11.79 -2.37
CA ALA A 63 15.26 12.24 -2.26
C ALA A 63 15.46 13.26 -1.13
N SER A 64 14.43 14.04 -0.80
CA SER A 64 14.49 14.96 0.35
C SER A 64 14.46 14.22 1.69
N THR A 65 13.87 13.03 1.72
CA THR A 65 13.65 12.24 2.95
C THR A 65 14.60 11.05 3.12
N LEU A 66 15.15 10.54 2.02
CA LEU A 66 16.00 9.35 2.04
C LEU A 66 17.36 9.70 2.66
N THR A 67 17.65 9.08 3.81
CA THR A 67 18.97 9.18 4.45
C THR A 67 19.72 7.86 4.35
N PRO A 68 21.07 7.85 4.40
CA PRO A 68 21.84 6.61 4.42
C PRO A 68 21.47 5.67 5.57
N ALA A 69 21.03 6.24 6.71
CA ALA A 69 20.55 5.47 7.85
C ALA A 69 19.24 4.72 7.53
N ILE A 70 18.24 5.43 7.00
CA ILE A 70 16.96 4.81 6.59
C ILE A 70 17.18 3.76 5.50
N TYR A 71 18.04 4.06 4.51
CA TYR A 71 18.37 3.10 3.46
C TYR A 71 19.01 1.83 4.04
N GLY A 72 19.97 1.97 4.97
CA GLY A 72 20.59 0.83 5.64
C GLY A 72 19.62 -0.05 6.44
N LEU A 73 18.61 0.55 7.07
CA LEU A 73 17.59 -0.17 7.85
C LEU A 73 16.59 -0.91 6.99
N LEU A 74 16.23 -0.35 5.83
CA LEU A 74 15.12 -0.83 5.01
C LEU A 74 15.56 -1.65 3.79
N ARG A 75 16.81 -1.51 3.32
CA ARG A 75 17.33 -2.15 2.09
C ARG A 75 17.18 -3.67 2.09
N ASP A 76 17.43 -4.31 3.22
CA ASP A 76 17.44 -5.78 3.31
C ASP A 76 16.04 -6.35 3.63
N LYS A 77 15.05 -5.49 3.91
CA LYS A 77 13.65 -5.88 4.17
C LYS A 77 12.89 -6.12 2.87
N LEU A 78 11.99 -7.10 2.88
CA LEU A 78 11.09 -7.42 1.78
C LEU A 78 9.66 -7.60 2.27
N THR A 79 8.70 -7.28 1.42
CA THR A 79 7.31 -7.68 1.64
C THR A 79 7.12 -9.19 1.48
N PRO A 80 5.97 -9.74 1.95
CA PRO A 80 5.60 -11.13 1.67
C PRO A 80 5.64 -11.50 0.18
N ASN A 81 5.37 -10.54 -0.71
CA ASN A 81 5.42 -10.70 -2.16
C ASN A 81 6.83 -10.49 -2.76
N ASN A 82 7.88 -10.43 -1.93
CA ASN A 82 9.26 -10.19 -2.34
C ASN A 82 9.50 -8.82 -2.99
N TRP A 83 8.76 -7.78 -2.59
CA TRP A 83 9.01 -6.42 -3.02
C TRP A 83 10.06 -5.74 -2.15
N SER A 84 11.02 -5.08 -2.79
CA SER A 84 12.16 -4.43 -2.14
C SER A 84 12.06 -2.91 -2.14
N LEU A 85 12.79 -2.26 -1.24
CA LEU A 85 12.89 -0.79 -1.20
C LEU A 85 13.41 -0.24 -2.53
N ASP A 86 14.40 -0.88 -3.15
CA ASP A 86 14.98 -0.41 -4.41
C ASP A 86 13.93 -0.32 -5.53
N GLN A 87 13.03 -1.31 -5.60
CA GLN A 87 11.91 -1.28 -6.56
C GLN A 87 10.94 -0.14 -6.28
N CYS A 88 10.72 0.22 -5.01
CA CYS A 88 9.88 1.36 -4.65
C CYS A 88 10.48 2.69 -5.11
N ILE A 89 11.79 2.88 -4.92
CA ILE A 89 12.46 4.17 -5.18
C ILE A 89 13.01 4.31 -6.61
N GLN A 90 13.08 3.21 -7.38
CA GLN A 90 13.68 3.18 -8.72
C GLN A 90 13.18 4.32 -9.61
N THR A 91 11.87 4.58 -9.61
CA THR A 91 11.30 5.68 -10.40
C THR A 91 11.83 7.06 -9.99
N GLY A 92 12.06 7.31 -8.70
CA GLY A 92 12.63 8.58 -8.24
C GLY A 92 14.13 8.68 -8.48
N VAL A 93 14.85 7.56 -8.48
CA VAL A 93 16.28 7.53 -8.83
C VAL A 93 16.48 7.79 -10.32
N ASP A 94 15.68 7.16 -11.18
CA ASP A 94 15.78 7.31 -12.64
C ASP A 94 15.30 8.67 -13.13
N ASN A 95 14.37 9.30 -12.40
CA ASN A 95 13.75 10.56 -12.79
C ASN A 95 14.15 11.69 -11.80
N PRO A 96 15.22 12.46 -12.08
CA PRO A 96 15.67 13.55 -11.20
C PRO A 96 14.65 14.69 -11.05
N GLY A 97 13.65 14.76 -11.93
CA GLY A 97 12.55 15.70 -11.82
C GLY A 97 12.88 17.07 -12.43
N HIS A 98 12.04 18.05 -12.10
CA HIS A 98 12.13 19.42 -12.62
C HIS A 98 12.29 20.42 -11.47
N PRO A 99 13.04 21.53 -11.63
CA PRO A 99 13.29 22.48 -10.53
C PRO A 99 12.04 23.06 -9.87
N PHE A 100 10.95 23.24 -10.62
CA PHE A 100 9.73 23.90 -10.13
C PHE A 100 8.62 22.94 -9.65
N ILE A 101 8.66 21.67 -10.06
CA ILE A 101 7.60 20.70 -9.75
C ILE A 101 8.23 19.52 -9.01
N LYS A 102 7.89 19.40 -7.72
CA LYS A 102 8.37 18.33 -6.86
C LYS A 102 7.50 17.09 -7.03
N ASN A 103 8.07 16.05 -7.61
CA ASN A 103 7.41 14.74 -7.75
C ASN A 103 7.60 13.90 -6.48
N VAL A 104 6.79 12.86 -6.28
CA VAL A 104 6.93 11.96 -5.12
C VAL A 104 8.22 11.14 -5.21
N GLY A 105 8.48 10.50 -6.35
CA GLY A 105 9.73 9.75 -6.59
C GLY A 105 9.76 8.35 -5.95
N MET A 106 8.62 7.80 -5.53
CA MET A 106 8.53 6.41 -5.10
C MET A 106 7.12 5.85 -5.33
N VAL A 107 7.02 4.53 -5.45
CA VAL A 107 5.77 3.80 -5.72
C VAL A 107 5.65 2.62 -4.76
N ALA A 108 4.43 2.33 -4.32
CA ALA A 108 4.12 1.08 -3.62
C ALA A 108 3.72 0.00 -4.63
N GLY A 109 4.46 -1.11 -4.65
CA GLY A 109 4.12 -2.32 -5.37
C GLY A 109 3.09 -3.18 -4.63
N ASP A 110 3.07 -3.20 -3.31
CA ASP A 110 2.08 -3.97 -2.53
C ASP A 110 1.38 -3.11 -1.46
N GLU A 111 0.36 -3.65 -0.80
CA GLU A 111 -0.28 -3.00 0.34
C GLU A 111 0.65 -2.93 1.55
N GLU A 112 1.42 -3.98 1.77
CA GLU A 112 2.36 -4.16 2.87
C GLU A 112 3.55 -3.19 2.79
N ASN A 113 3.81 -2.60 1.62
CA ASN A 113 4.88 -1.61 1.47
C ASN A 113 4.69 -0.40 2.38
N TYR A 114 3.45 0.03 2.62
CA TYR A 114 3.16 1.16 3.49
C TYR A 114 3.49 0.86 4.95
N GLU A 115 3.47 -0.42 5.34
CA GLU A 115 3.79 -0.87 6.71
C GLU A 115 5.28 -1.19 6.85
N VAL A 116 5.84 -2.02 5.96
CA VAL A 116 7.24 -2.47 6.02
C VAL A 116 8.22 -1.31 5.83
N PHE A 117 7.90 -0.39 4.93
CA PHE A 117 8.73 0.78 4.61
C PHE A 117 8.14 2.09 5.16
N ALA A 118 7.33 2.01 6.23
CA ALA A 118 6.67 3.17 6.85
C ALA A 118 7.65 4.31 7.20
N GLU A 119 8.88 3.97 7.60
CA GLU A 119 9.93 4.94 7.96
C GLU A 119 10.26 5.93 6.82
N ILE A 120 10.14 5.53 5.56
CA ILE A 120 10.32 6.42 4.40
C ILE A 120 8.99 6.90 3.81
N PHE A 121 7.94 6.07 3.81
CA PHE A 121 6.64 6.48 3.28
C PHE A 121 5.98 7.58 4.10
N ASN A 122 6.03 7.52 5.43
CA ASN A 122 5.42 8.52 6.31
C ASN A 122 5.96 9.95 6.08
N PRO A 123 7.29 10.19 6.10
CA PRO A 123 7.82 11.53 5.83
C PRO A 123 7.53 12.00 4.40
N VAL A 124 7.52 11.09 3.41
CA VAL A 124 7.17 11.44 2.02
C VAL A 124 5.70 11.83 1.88
N ILE A 125 4.78 11.10 2.52
CA ILE A 125 3.35 11.42 2.56
C ILE A 125 3.14 12.79 3.20
N LYS A 126 3.82 13.06 4.32
CA LYS A 126 3.75 14.34 5.03
C LYS A 126 4.21 15.52 4.17
N ASP A 127 5.34 15.37 3.47
CA ASP A 127 5.86 16.39 2.55
C ASP A 127 4.91 16.62 1.38
N ARG A 128 4.36 15.55 0.80
CA ARG A 128 3.46 15.64 -0.37
C ARG A 128 2.07 16.19 -0.04
N HIS A 129 1.56 15.94 1.16
CA HIS A 129 0.21 16.31 1.61
C HIS A 129 0.24 17.44 2.65
N ASN A 130 1.25 18.32 2.56
CA ASN A 130 1.33 19.58 3.31
C ASN A 130 1.13 19.43 4.84
N GLY A 131 1.71 18.38 5.43
CA GLY A 131 1.67 18.16 6.87
C GLY A 131 0.68 17.09 7.35
N TYR A 132 -0.06 16.43 6.45
CA TYR A 132 -0.85 15.26 6.82
C TYR A 132 0.06 14.13 7.31
N ASP A 133 -0.13 13.71 8.56
CA ASP A 133 0.64 12.64 9.16
C ASP A 133 -0.20 11.36 9.21
N PRO A 134 0.17 10.30 8.47
CA PRO A 134 -0.61 9.07 8.41
C PRO A 134 -0.66 8.31 9.75
N THR A 135 0.25 8.61 10.69
CA THR A 135 0.30 7.93 11.99
C THR A 135 -0.65 8.55 13.03
N THR A 136 -0.91 9.86 12.92
CA THR A 136 -1.69 10.62 13.90
C THR A 136 -3.05 11.06 13.38
N MET A 137 -3.18 11.26 12.06
CA MET A 137 -4.40 11.77 11.43
C MET A 137 -5.14 10.65 10.70
N LYS A 138 -6.47 10.64 10.81
CA LYS A 138 -7.34 9.75 10.04
C LYS A 138 -7.91 10.49 8.83
N HIS A 139 -7.86 9.87 7.66
CA HIS A 139 -8.42 10.44 6.44
C HIS A 139 -9.95 10.46 6.50
N PRO A 140 -10.63 11.62 6.44
CA PRO A 140 -12.08 11.68 6.36
C PRO A 140 -12.54 11.36 4.93
N THR A 141 -13.41 10.35 4.78
CA THR A 141 -14.01 10.00 3.50
C THR A 141 -15.49 10.37 3.51
N ASP A 142 -15.88 11.34 2.67
CA ASP A 142 -17.27 11.77 2.49
C ASP A 142 -17.61 11.74 1.00
N LEU A 143 -18.58 10.89 0.64
CA LEU A 143 -18.98 10.66 -0.74
C LEU A 143 -20.42 11.12 -1.00
N ASP A 144 -21.03 11.87 -0.08
CA ASP A 144 -22.37 12.40 -0.23
C ASP A 144 -22.38 13.63 -1.16
N SER A 145 -22.86 13.42 -2.39
CA SER A 145 -22.98 14.48 -3.40
C SER A 145 -23.96 15.59 -3.01
N SER A 146 -24.89 15.32 -2.09
CA SER A 146 -25.94 16.26 -1.68
C SER A 146 -25.37 17.48 -0.93
N LYS A 147 -24.16 17.36 -0.37
CA LYS A 147 -23.46 18.43 0.33
C LYS A 147 -22.82 19.46 -0.61
N VAL A 148 -22.72 19.14 -1.90
CA VAL A 148 -22.12 20.02 -2.90
C VAL A 148 -23.14 21.08 -3.34
N LYS A 149 -23.07 22.26 -2.73
CA LYS A 149 -23.88 23.42 -3.14
C LYS A 149 -23.08 24.25 -4.14
N VAL A 150 -23.29 24.00 -5.43
CA VAL A 150 -22.71 24.81 -6.51
C VAL A 150 -23.80 25.64 -7.21
N PRO A 151 -23.63 26.96 -7.37
CA PRO A 151 -24.45 27.73 -8.30
C PRO A 151 -24.07 27.33 -9.73
N LEU A 152 -25.04 26.87 -10.53
CA LEU A 152 -24.86 26.40 -11.90
C LEU A 152 -24.57 27.52 -12.92
N VAL A 153 -24.12 28.70 -12.48
CA VAL A 153 -23.94 29.89 -13.33
C VAL A 153 -22.57 30.49 -13.09
N SER A 154 -21.73 30.53 -14.13
CA SER A 154 -20.46 31.25 -14.09
C SER A 154 -20.74 32.77 -14.05
N PRO A 155 -20.02 33.57 -13.23
CA PRO A 155 -20.22 35.03 -13.16
C PRO A 155 -19.89 35.80 -14.46
N LEU A 156 -19.43 35.12 -15.51
CA LEU A 156 -18.79 35.71 -16.69
C LEU A 156 -19.36 35.26 -18.03
N GLY A 157 -20.49 34.54 -18.08
CA GLY A 157 -21.17 34.21 -19.35
C GLY A 157 -20.37 33.32 -20.31
N CYS A 158 -19.23 32.78 -19.89
CA CYS A 158 -18.43 31.83 -20.65
C CYS A 158 -18.91 30.40 -20.31
N LEU A 159 -19.36 29.64 -21.32
CA LEU A 159 -19.83 28.27 -21.15
C LEU A 159 -18.68 27.33 -20.76
N MET A 160 -18.79 26.71 -19.58
CA MET A 160 -18.03 25.52 -19.21
C MET A 160 -18.34 24.41 -20.22
N ARG A 161 -17.39 24.04 -21.10
CA ARG A 161 -17.66 23.10 -22.21
C ARG A 161 -17.75 21.65 -21.75
N THR A 162 -16.91 21.25 -20.80
CA THR A 162 -16.90 19.93 -20.19
C THR A 162 -16.40 20.05 -18.75
N MET A 163 -17.05 19.34 -17.83
CA MET A 163 -16.58 19.16 -16.47
C MET A 163 -16.31 17.68 -16.26
N CYS A 164 -15.04 17.32 -16.04
CA CYS A 164 -14.67 15.96 -15.69
C CYS A 164 -14.26 15.95 -14.22
N CYS A 165 -15.15 15.47 -13.36
CA CYS A 165 -14.73 15.05 -12.03
C CYS A 165 -14.17 13.64 -12.15
N ARG A 166 -12.86 13.52 -12.33
CA ARG A 166 -12.21 12.23 -12.12
C ARG A 166 -12.09 12.04 -10.62
N ARG A 167 -12.79 11.04 -10.09
CA ARG A 167 -12.52 10.55 -8.75
C ARG A 167 -11.05 10.14 -8.74
N VAL A 168 -10.20 10.90 -8.05
CA VAL A 168 -8.87 10.41 -7.61
C VAL A 168 -9.05 9.57 -6.36
N CYS A 169 -10.23 8.99 -6.14
CA CYS A 169 -10.22 7.60 -5.75
C CYS A 169 -9.77 6.84 -7.01
N ALA A 170 -8.46 6.58 -7.12
CA ALA A 170 -8.20 5.16 -7.15
C ALA A 170 -9.05 4.64 -5.99
N GLN A 171 -10.04 3.79 -6.26
CA GLN A 171 -10.48 2.89 -5.20
C GLN A 171 -9.18 2.41 -4.51
N ALA A 172 -9.17 1.97 -3.27
CA ALA A 172 -8.28 0.84 -3.03
C ALA A 172 -8.61 -0.12 -4.20
N ALA A 173 -7.78 -0.18 -5.26
CA ALA A 173 -8.15 -0.10 -6.68
C ALA A 173 -8.88 -1.34 -7.20
N VAL A 174 -9.83 -1.91 -6.45
CA VAL A 174 -9.73 -3.34 -6.21
C VAL A 174 -8.23 -3.67 -6.04
N PHE A 175 -7.63 -3.14 -4.96
CA PHE A 175 -6.65 -3.96 -4.27
C PHE A 175 -7.47 -5.20 -3.92
N VAL A 176 -7.42 -6.21 -4.78
CA VAL A 176 -7.76 -7.54 -4.34
C VAL A 176 -6.67 -7.77 -3.31
N GLY A 177 -6.96 -7.57 -2.01
CA GLY A 177 -5.98 -7.77 -0.95
C GLY A 177 -5.29 -9.10 -1.25
N SER A 178 -3.96 -9.09 -1.34
CA SER A 178 -3.07 -10.12 -1.95
C SER A 178 -2.58 -9.94 -3.40
N VAL A 179 -2.94 -8.90 -4.17
CA VAL A 179 -2.43 -8.69 -5.56
C VAL A 179 -1.53 -7.46 -5.63
N CYS A 180 -0.29 -7.66 -6.12
CA CYS A 180 0.67 -6.59 -6.40
C CYS A 180 0.05 -5.54 -7.33
N HIS A 181 0.24 -4.26 -7.00
CA HIS A 181 -0.01 -3.15 -7.88
C HIS A 181 0.82 -3.26 -9.15
N PRO A 182 0.32 -2.72 -10.27
CA PRO A 182 1.16 -2.54 -11.44
C PRO A 182 2.30 -1.58 -11.08
N PRO A 183 3.58 -2.03 -11.06
CA PRO A 183 4.68 -1.08 -11.09
C PRO A 183 4.55 -0.29 -12.39
N ALA A 184 4.78 1.02 -12.32
CA ALA A 184 4.80 1.87 -13.50
C ALA A 184 5.63 1.18 -14.59
N THR A 185 4.94 0.74 -15.65
CA THR A 185 5.58 0.06 -16.77
C THR A 185 6.67 0.96 -17.31
N ARG A 186 7.88 0.39 -17.45
CA ARG A 186 9.01 1.03 -18.09
C ARG A 186 8.54 1.55 -19.46
N LEU A 187 8.36 2.86 -19.59
CA LEU A 187 8.11 3.49 -20.88
C LEU A 187 9.39 3.30 -21.70
N HIS A 188 9.32 2.39 -22.67
CA HIS A 188 10.34 2.18 -23.69
C HIS A 188 10.26 3.28 -24.75
#